data_AF-A0A919SUJ9-F1
#
_entry.id   AF-A0A919SUJ9-F1
#
_cell.length_a   1.000
_cell.length_b   1.000
_cell.length_c   1.000
_cell.angle_alpha   90.00
_cell.angle_beta   90.00
_cell.angle_gamma   90.00
#
_symmetry.space_group_name_H-M   'P 1'
#
loop_
_entity.id
_entity.type
_entity.pdbx_description
1 polymer ?
#
loop_
_entity_poly.entity_id
_entity_poly.type
_entity_poly.pdbx_seq_one_letter_code
_entity_poly.pdbx_strand_id
1 'polypeptide(L)'
;MHRIDLTSLTRPGTYRLRVQGPVTAESPAFRVAPATELFAPLVGNAPAYFQAHRGTSLVVAAGTTVPRCPHDQIAGLTPGSPAPGMTGAVVNGPNRADRIRDPIESRGRSSCSTGAFAAFDREDTHYTDDERVSATTEPSLDFTATGMLAFALTARGL
;
A
#
# COMPACT_ATOMS: atom_id res chain seq x y z
N MET A 1 -4.69 -24.80 14.27
CA MET A 1 -4.72 -24.52 12.82
C MET A 1 -4.37 -25.82 12.09
N HIS A 2 -5.20 -26.28 11.15
CA HIS A 2 -4.86 -27.42 10.29
C HIS A 2 -4.46 -26.90 8.92
N ARG A 3 -3.34 -27.42 8.38
CA ARG A 3 -2.80 -27.01 7.09
C ARG A 3 -3.37 -27.92 6.01
N ILE A 4 -4.05 -27.31 5.04
CA ILE A 4 -4.49 -28.01 3.82
C ILE A 4 -3.35 -27.89 2.81
N ASP A 5 -2.89 -29.02 2.29
CA ASP A 5 -1.90 -29.04 1.22
C ASP A 5 -2.60 -29.10 -0.14
N LEU A 6 -2.40 -28.07 -0.96
CA LEU A 6 -2.96 -27.95 -2.30
C LEU A 6 -1.87 -28.05 -3.38
N THR A 7 -0.64 -28.44 -3.04
CA THR A 7 0.50 -28.45 -3.98
C THR A 7 0.30 -29.36 -5.19
N SER A 8 -0.53 -30.40 -5.06
CA SER A 8 -0.88 -31.31 -6.16
C SER A 8 -1.96 -30.76 -7.11
N LEU A 9 -2.62 -29.65 -6.75
CA LEU A 9 -3.70 -29.05 -7.52
C LEU A 9 -3.16 -28.12 -8.60
N THR A 10 -2.75 -28.69 -9.72
CA THR A 10 -2.11 -27.94 -10.83
C THR A 10 -3.01 -27.74 -12.05
N ARG A 11 -4.14 -28.44 -12.13
CA ARG A 11 -5.07 -28.30 -13.25
C ARG A 11 -5.87 -26.99 -13.11
N PRO A 12 -5.91 -26.14 -14.15
CA PRO A 12 -6.78 -24.98 -14.13
C PRO A 12 -8.27 -25.36 -14.05
N GLY A 13 -9.05 -24.59 -13.31
CA GLY A 13 -10.48 -24.85 -13.11
C GLY A 13 -11.08 -24.06 -11.95
N THR A 14 -12.36 -24.28 -11.71
CA THR A 14 -13.07 -23.77 -10.53
C THR A 14 -13.26 -24.91 -9.53
N TYR A 15 -12.85 -24.69 -8.30
CA TYR A 15 -12.79 -25.69 -7.24
C TYR A 15 -13.56 -25.23 -6.00
N ARG A 16 -13.95 -26.18 -5.15
CA ARG A 16 -14.48 -25.96 -3.81
C ARG A 16 -13.82 -26.93 -2.86
N LEU A 17 -13.48 -26.47 -1.65
CA LEU A 17 -13.07 -27.35 -0.57
C LEU A 17 -14.33 -27.93 0.06
N ARG A 18 -14.38 -29.25 0.22
CA ARG A 18 -15.46 -29.96 0.92
C ARG A 18 -14.85 -30.77 2.05
N VAL A 19 -15.40 -30.61 3.25
CA VAL A 19 -15.06 -31.42 4.42
C VAL A 19 -16.25 -32.34 4.69
N GLN A 20 -15.97 -33.64 4.81
CA GLN A 20 -16.96 -34.67 5.12
C GLN A 20 -16.50 -35.42 6.38
N GLY A 21 -17.44 -35.78 7.26
CA GLY A 21 -17.17 -36.41 8.55
C GLY A 21 -18.27 -36.05 9.57
N PRO A 22 -17.93 -35.95 10.87
CA PRO A 22 -18.89 -35.51 11.91
C PRO A 22 -19.41 -34.08 11.69
N VAL A 23 -18.65 -33.26 10.95
CA VAL A 23 -19.03 -31.93 10.50
C VAL A 23 -18.88 -31.88 8.98
N THR A 24 -19.92 -31.39 8.30
CA THR A 24 -19.90 -31.16 6.86
C THR A 24 -19.78 -29.66 6.60
N ALA A 25 -18.82 -29.27 5.75
CA ALA A 25 -18.64 -27.88 5.36
C ALA A 25 -18.16 -27.78 3.90
N GLU A 26 -18.52 -26.69 3.23
CA GLU A 26 -18.12 -26.40 1.85
C GLU A 26 -17.68 -24.94 1.72
N SER A 27 -16.60 -24.69 0.99
CA SER A 27 -16.11 -23.33 0.71
C SER A 27 -16.89 -22.66 -0.43
N PRO A 28 -16.81 -21.32 -0.53
CA PRO A 28 -17.04 -20.63 -1.79
C PRO A 28 -16.17 -21.23 -2.91
N ALA A 29 -16.61 -21.07 -4.16
CA ALA A 29 -15.83 -21.48 -5.32
C ALA A 29 -14.59 -20.57 -5.45
N PHE A 30 -13.46 -21.16 -5.80
CA PHE A 30 -12.22 -20.45 -6.10
C PHE A 30 -11.60 -20.96 -7.39
N ARG A 31 -10.81 -20.10 -8.05
CA ARG A 31 -10.17 -20.41 -9.31
C ARG A 31 -8.73 -20.88 -9.08
N VAL A 32 -8.34 -21.94 -9.78
CA VAL A 32 -6.95 -22.32 -9.99
C VAL A 32 -6.65 -22.07 -11.47
N ALA A 33 -5.57 -21.35 -11.76
CA ALA A 33 -5.14 -21.00 -13.11
C ALA A 33 -3.65 -20.60 -13.07
N PRO A 34 -2.97 -20.46 -14.22
CA PRO A 34 -1.60 -19.97 -14.26
C PRO A 34 -1.46 -18.62 -13.53
N ALA A 35 -0.32 -18.41 -12.88
CA ALA A 35 -0.05 -17.18 -12.14
C ALA A 35 -0.17 -15.93 -13.01
N THR A 36 0.25 -15.99 -14.27
CA THR A 36 0.08 -14.91 -15.24
C THR A 36 -1.40 -14.56 -15.43
N GLU A 37 -2.28 -15.55 -15.55
CA GLU A 37 -3.70 -15.28 -15.75
C GLU A 37 -4.36 -14.66 -14.52
N LEU A 38 -3.96 -15.09 -13.32
CA LEU A 38 -4.54 -14.60 -12.06
C LEU A 38 -3.96 -13.26 -11.62
N PHE A 39 -2.66 -13.03 -11.85
CA PHE A 39 -1.93 -11.92 -11.26
C PHE A 39 -1.46 -10.87 -12.27
N ALA A 40 -1.36 -11.17 -13.58
CA ALA A 40 -0.93 -10.17 -14.58
C ALA A 40 -1.75 -8.87 -14.52
N PRO A 41 -3.11 -8.92 -14.44
CA PRO A 41 -3.88 -7.68 -14.37
C PRO A 41 -3.61 -6.89 -13.09
N LEU A 42 -3.36 -7.58 -11.97
CA LEU A 42 -3.07 -6.97 -10.68
C LEU A 42 -1.67 -6.32 -10.68
N VAL A 43 -0.68 -7.02 -11.23
CA VAL A 43 0.70 -6.54 -11.40
C VAL A 43 0.74 -5.36 -12.37
N GLY A 44 0.05 -5.44 -13.51
CA GLY A 44 -0.03 -4.36 -14.50
C GLY A 44 -0.67 -3.09 -13.95
N ASN A 45 -1.63 -3.22 -13.02
CA ASN A 45 -2.29 -2.09 -12.39
C ASN A 45 -1.52 -1.50 -11.21
N ALA A 46 -0.55 -2.21 -10.64
CA ALA A 46 0.15 -1.78 -9.44
C ALA A 46 0.94 -0.46 -9.61
N PRO A 47 1.68 -0.23 -10.71
CA PRO A 47 2.32 1.06 -10.95
C PRO A 47 1.31 2.21 -10.98
N ALA A 48 0.14 2.01 -11.61
CA ALA A 48 -0.93 3.01 -11.63
C ALA A 48 -1.50 3.20 -10.22
N TYR A 49 -1.70 2.15 -9.44
CA TYR A 49 -2.18 2.25 -8.06
C TYR A 49 -1.29 3.14 -7.19
N PHE A 50 0.04 2.98 -7.29
CA PHE A 50 1.00 3.81 -6.54
C PHE A 50 1.17 5.24 -7.09
N GLN A 51 0.64 5.55 -8.27
CA GLN A 51 0.85 6.84 -8.97
C GLN A 51 -0.44 7.63 -9.22
N ALA A 52 -1.60 6.99 -9.12
CA ALA A 52 -2.89 7.57 -9.50
C ALA A 52 -3.65 8.16 -8.33
N HIS A 53 -3.12 8.11 -7.11
CA HIS A 53 -3.86 8.60 -5.97
C HIS A 53 -3.89 10.13 -5.98
N ARG A 54 -4.96 10.71 -6.55
CA ARG A 54 -5.21 12.16 -6.60
C ARG A 54 -4.04 12.96 -7.20
N GLY A 55 -3.35 12.37 -8.18
CA GLY A 55 -2.24 12.99 -8.89
C GLY A 55 -0.90 12.98 -8.15
N THR A 56 -0.78 12.29 -7.02
CA THR A 56 0.52 12.05 -6.36
C THR A 56 0.95 10.59 -6.47
N SER A 57 2.26 10.41 -6.58
CA SER A 57 2.92 9.17 -6.22
C SER A 57 2.78 8.91 -4.72
N LEU A 58 2.67 7.65 -4.34
CA LEU A 58 2.84 7.17 -2.96
C LEU A 58 4.27 6.69 -2.70
N VAL A 59 5.14 6.79 -3.70
CA VAL A 59 6.56 6.41 -3.61
C VAL A 59 7.40 7.69 -3.54
N VAL A 60 8.16 7.82 -2.47
CA VAL A 60 9.03 8.97 -2.25
C VAL A 60 10.07 9.08 -3.38
N ALA A 61 10.18 10.28 -3.95
CA ALA A 61 11.08 10.64 -5.05
C ALA A 61 10.87 9.89 -6.38
N ALA A 62 9.74 9.20 -6.57
CA ALA A 62 9.40 8.55 -7.85
C ALA A 62 8.12 9.17 -8.44
N GLY A 63 8.29 10.12 -9.35
CA GLY A 63 7.19 10.86 -10.01
C GLY A 63 7.45 12.38 -10.00
N THR A 64 6.46 13.16 -10.41
CA THR A 64 6.53 14.65 -10.43
C THR A 64 5.82 15.30 -9.25
N THR A 65 4.85 14.60 -8.65
CA THR A 65 4.19 14.95 -7.39
C THR A 65 4.35 13.75 -6.47
N VAL A 66 5.00 13.95 -5.33
CA VAL A 66 5.50 12.89 -4.45
C VAL A 66 5.36 13.31 -2.99
N PRO A 67 5.35 12.37 -2.03
CA PRO A 67 5.37 12.69 -0.61
C PRO A 67 6.68 13.40 -0.25
N ARG A 68 6.58 14.47 0.53
CA ARG A 68 7.71 15.34 0.93
C ARG A 68 7.93 15.37 2.42
N CYS A 69 6.91 15.04 3.19
CA CYS A 69 6.92 15.03 4.65
C CYS A 69 6.53 13.65 5.19
N PRO A 70 7.31 12.58 4.92
CA PRO A 70 7.01 11.28 5.50
C PRO A 70 7.05 11.32 7.04
N HIS A 71 6.13 10.60 7.67
CA HIS A 71 6.17 10.36 9.11
C HIS A 71 7.22 9.30 9.40
N ASP A 72 8.47 9.72 9.63
CA ASP A 72 9.58 8.83 9.94
C ASP A 72 10.57 9.50 10.90
N GLN A 73 11.03 8.72 11.89
CA GLN A 73 11.90 9.23 12.97
C GLN A 73 13.31 9.57 12.48
N ILE A 74 13.83 8.89 11.46
CA ILE A 74 15.12 9.19 10.83
C ILE A 74 14.97 10.42 9.93
N ALA A 75 13.86 10.53 9.20
CA ALA A 75 13.56 11.70 8.39
C ALA A 75 13.53 12.98 9.23
N GLY A 76 12.86 12.95 10.39
CA GLY A 76 12.76 14.09 11.30
C GLY A 76 14.09 14.56 11.90
N LEU A 77 15.15 13.75 11.84
CA LEU A 77 16.48 14.09 12.36
C LEU A 77 17.43 14.68 11.32
N THR A 78 17.05 14.68 10.04
CA THR A 78 17.92 15.11 8.94
C THR A 78 17.28 16.25 8.14
N PRO A 79 18.05 17.30 7.78
CA PRO A 79 17.51 18.38 6.97
C PRO A 79 17.24 17.89 5.54
N GLY A 80 16.09 18.26 4.99
CA GLY A 80 15.70 17.92 3.61
C GLY A 80 14.22 17.55 3.52
N SER A 81 13.66 17.67 2.31
CA SER A 81 12.27 17.31 2.06
C SER A 81 12.12 16.76 0.64
N PRO A 82 11.94 15.43 0.46
CA PRO A 82 11.97 14.42 1.52
C PRO A 82 13.37 14.29 2.15
N ALA A 83 13.42 13.83 3.39
CA ALA A 83 14.68 13.62 4.10
C ALA A 83 15.59 12.60 3.38
N PRO A 84 16.93 12.74 3.46
CA PRO A 84 17.87 11.76 2.93
C PRO A 84 17.57 10.32 3.39
N GLY A 85 17.68 9.36 2.48
CA GLY A 85 17.42 7.93 2.77
C GLY A 85 15.97 7.48 2.55
N MET A 86 15.06 8.39 2.21
CA MET A 86 13.66 8.04 1.97
C MET A 86 13.33 7.65 0.53
N THR A 87 14.28 7.78 -0.42
CA THR A 87 14.04 7.45 -1.83
C THR A 87 13.52 6.01 -1.99
N GLY A 88 12.37 5.87 -2.67
CA GLY A 88 11.75 4.57 -2.91
C GLY A 88 10.87 4.05 -1.76
N ALA A 89 10.84 4.74 -0.62
CA ALA A 89 9.94 4.40 0.48
C ALA A 89 8.49 4.61 0.04
N VAL A 90 7.60 3.69 0.44
CA VAL A 90 6.19 3.71 0.07
C VAL A 90 5.35 4.07 1.30
N VAL A 91 4.55 5.13 1.18
CA VAL A 91 3.66 5.61 2.25
C VAL A 91 2.26 4.98 2.16
N ASN A 92 1.52 5.00 3.27
CA ASN A 92 0.16 4.46 3.37
C ASN A 92 -0.78 4.94 2.26
N GLY A 93 -0.72 6.25 1.96
CA GLY A 93 -1.70 6.90 1.11
C GLY A 93 -2.99 7.24 1.86
N PRO A 94 -4.10 7.50 1.14
CA PRO A 94 -5.27 8.11 1.78
C PRO A 94 -6.03 7.20 2.71
N ASN A 95 -6.49 7.81 3.79
CA ASN A 95 -7.11 7.12 4.90
C ASN A 95 -8.48 7.72 5.18
N ARG A 96 -9.21 7.11 6.10
CA ARG A 96 -10.47 7.66 6.59
C ARG A 96 -10.21 9.00 7.27
N ALA A 97 -11.08 9.97 7.02
CA ALA A 97 -10.94 11.32 7.57
C ALA A 97 -10.87 11.36 9.11
N ASP A 98 -11.51 10.40 9.79
CA ASP A 98 -11.49 10.25 11.25
C ASP A 98 -10.12 9.80 11.81
N ARG A 99 -9.27 9.17 10.99
CA ARG A 99 -7.89 8.79 11.35
C ARG A 99 -6.89 9.93 11.22
N ILE A 100 -7.31 11.05 10.64
CA ILE A 100 -6.45 12.18 10.27
C ILE A 100 -6.66 13.36 11.25
N ARG A 101 -7.65 13.26 12.15
CA ARG A 101 -7.96 14.28 13.18
C ARG A 101 -7.31 13.93 14.55
N ASP A 102 -6.08 14.42 14.78
CA ASP A 102 -5.35 14.88 16.00
C ASP A 102 -5.47 14.15 17.39
N PRO A 103 -4.46 14.13 18.34
CA PRO A 103 -3.24 14.95 18.47
C PRO A 103 -2.02 14.32 19.25
N ILE A 104 -1.50 13.12 18.95
CA ILE A 104 -0.35 12.62 19.75
C ILE A 104 0.95 13.42 19.49
N GLU A 105 1.11 14.01 18.29
CA GLU A 105 2.35 14.70 17.91
C GLU A 105 2.27 16.22 17.85
N SER A 106 1.21 16.82 18.41
CA SER A 106 1.11 18.29 18.55
C SER A 106 2.13 18.90 19.53
N ARG A 107 2.97 18.07 20.16
CA ARG A 107 4.07 18.49 21.06
C ARG A 107 5.40 18.47 20.34
N GLY A 108 5.55 19.41 19.43
CA GLY A 108 6.79 19.64 18.70
C GLY A 108 6.44 20.41 17.45
N ARG A 109 7.18 21.46 17.16
CA ARG A 109 7.02 22.18 15.90
C ARG A 109 7.46 21.23 14.79
N SER A 110 6.52 20.45 14.26
CA SER A 110 6.73 19.74 13.01
C SER A 110 7.23 20.75 11.98
N SER A 111 8.34 20.45 11.32
CA SER A 111 8.96 21.32 10.33
C SER A 111 8.39 21.08 8.93
N CYS A 112 7.82 19.90 8.65
CA CYS A 112 7.36 19.53 7.32
C CYS A 112 5.85 19.26 7.26
N SER A 113 5.14 20.12 6.53
CA SER A 113 3.76 19.91 6.10
C SER A 113 3.51 20.69 4.81
N THR A 114 2.88 20.08 3.81
CA THR A 114 2.68 20.74 2.50
C THR A 114 1.27 21.28 2.29
N GLY A 115 0.24 20.70 2.93
CA GLY A 115 -1.17 21.06 2.72
C GLY A 115 -1.67 20.95 1.28
N ALA A 116 -0.88 20.38 0.36
CA ALA A 116 -1.09 20.48 -1.08
C ALA A 116 -2.31 19.70 -1.60
N PHE A 117 -2.88 18.81 -0.78
CA PHE A 117 -3.93 17.87 -1.19
C PHE A 117 -5.31 18.18 -0.62
N ALA A 118 -5.45 19.26 0.17
CA ALA A 118 -6.72 19.63 0.81
C ALA A 118 -7.87 19.85 -0.20
N ALA A 119 -7.56 20.27 -1.43
CA ALA A 119 -8.56 20.44 -2.49
C ALA A 119 -9.21 19.11 -2.94
N PHE A 120 -8.60 17.97 -2.62
CA PHE A 120 -9.10 16.65 -2.98
C PHE A 120 -9.75 15.91 -1.80
N ASP A 121 -9.75 16.49 -0.61
CA ASP A 121 -10.34 15.88 0.56
C ASP A 121 -11.85 15.67 0.38
N ARG A 122 -12.34 14.53 0.86
CA ARG A 122 -13.77 14.24 0.97
C ARG A 122 -14.14 13.93 2.41
N GLU A 123 -15.40 14.12 2.77
CA GLU A 123 -15.90 13.89 4.13
C GLU A 123 -15.44 12.57 4.78
N ASP A 124 -15.29 11.51 3.98
CA ASP A 124 -14.91 10.17 4.42
C ASP A 124 -13.44 9.80 4.19
N THR A 125 -12.69 10.52 3.35
CA THR A 125 -11.32 10.18 2.97
C THR A 125 -10.46 11.40 2.70
N HIS A 126 -9.33 11.51 3.40
CA HIS A 126 -8.34 12.57 3.19
C HIS A 126 -6.96 11.99 2.90
N TYR A 127 -6.13 12.82 2.27
CA TYR A 127 -4.69 12.61 2.19
C TYR A 127 -3.98 13.84 2.73
N THR A 128 -3.02 13.65 3.62
CA THR A 128 -2.13 14.74 4.03
C THR A 128 -0.68 14.28 3.99
N ASP A 129 0.16 15.15 3.45
CA ASP A 129 1.61 15.01 3.43
C ASP A 129 2.17 15.92 4.53
N ASP A 130 2.09 15.37 5.74
CA ASP A 130 2.39 16.04 7.00
C ASP A 130 3.07 15.03 7.92
N GLU A 131 4.29 15.33 8.35
CA GLU A 131 5.12 14.40 9.11
C GLU A 131 4.49 13.98 10.45
N ARG A 132 3.47 14.68 10.94
CA ARG A 132 2.74 14.33 12.18
C ARG A 132 1.65 13.28 11.97
N VAL A 133 1.29 13.00 10.72
CA VAL A 133 0.12 12.19 10.36
C VAL A 133 0.58 10.86 9.79
N SER A 134 0.95 9.95 10.68
CA SER A 134 1.37 8.60 10.32
C SER A 134 0.33 7.85 9.48
N ALA A 135 -0.96 8.10 9.74
CA ALA A 135 -2.07 7.45 9.06
C ALA A 135 -2.05 7.57 7.53
N THR A 136 -1.41 8.61 6.97
CA THR A 136 -1.35 8.84 5.52
C THR A 136 0.06 8.81 4.93
N THR A 137 1.08 9.19 5.71
CA THR A 137 2.43 9.44 5.18
C THR A 137 3.55 8.68 5.89
N GLU A 138 3.21 7.70 6.74
CA GLU A 138 4.23 6.79 7.32
C GLU A 138 4.72 5.80 6.25
N PRO A 139 6.02 5.71 5.99
CA PRO A 139 6.57 4.63 5.20
C PRO A 139 6.67 3.34 6.01
N SER A 140 6.48 2.20 5.35
CA SER A 140 6.68 0.90 6.00
C SER A 140 7.41 -0.11 5.11
N LEU A 141 8.03 -1.10 5.76
CA LEU A 141 8.72 -2.19 5.05
C LEU A 141 7.75 -3.05 4.24
N ASP A 142 6.53 -3.28 4.71
CA ASP A 142 5.54 -4.09 4.01
C ASP A 142 4.92 -3.37 2.80
N PHE A 143 4.68 -2.04 2.87
CA PHE A 143 4.30 -1.28 1.67
C PHE A 143 5.44 -1.25 0.66
N THR A 144 6.66 -1.00 1.12
CA THR A 144 7.84 -0.90 0.26
C THR A 144 8.19 -2.24 -0.39
N ALA A 145 8.17 -3.35 0.37
CA ALA A 145 8.40 -4.69 -0.17
C ALA A 145 7.32 -5.09 -1.19
N THR A 146 6.06 -4.76 -0.92
CA THR A 146 4.96 -5.03 -1.86
C THR A 146 5.09 -4.20 -3.14
N GLY A 147 5.43 -2.92 -3.02
CA GLY A 147 5.70 -2.05 -4.16
C GLY A 147 6.88 -2.55 -4.99
N MET A 148 7.99 -2.88 -4.35
CA MET A 148 9.18 -3.45 -5.00
C MET A 148 8.86 -4.75 -5.73
N LEU A 149 8.10 -5.65 -5.10
CA LEU A 149 7.66 -6.89 -5.73
C LEU A 149 6.80 -6.60 -6.96
N ALA A 150 5.82 -5.70 -6.84
CA ALA A 150 4.96 -5.33 -7.96
C ALA A 150 5.78 -4.80 -9.15
N PHE A 151 6.70 -3.85 -8.92
CA PHE A 151 7.56 -3.31 -9.97
C PHE A 151 8.47 -4.39 -10.59
N ALA A 152 9.02 -5.30 -9.78
CA ALA A 152 9.85 -6.40 -10.28
C ALA A 152 9.06 -7.37 -11.16
N LEU A 153 7.80 -7.66 -10.81
CA LEU A 153 6.92 -8.51 -11.62
C LEU A 153 6.53 -7.79 -12.92
N THR A 154 6.19 -6.50 -12.87
CA THR A 154 5.90 -5.69 -14.07
C THR A 154 7.09 -5.64 -15.01
N ALA A 155 8.30 -5.40 -14.48
CA ALA A 155 9.53 -5.36 -15.28
C ALA A 155 9.87 -6.71 -15.93
N ARG A 156 9.42 -7.83 -15.33
CA ARG A 156 9.54 -9.17 -15.91
C ARG A 156 8.46 -9.50 -16.94
N GLY A 157 7.51 -8.60 -17.20
CA GLY A 157 6.42 -8.82 -18.13
C GLY A 157 5.39 -9.84 -17.63
N LEU A 158 5.21 -9.92 -16.30
CA LEU A 158 4.05 -10.59 -15.72
C LEU A 158 2.83 -9.69 -15.79
#